data_AF-A0A2G7ELL6-F1
#
_entry.id   AF-A0A2G7ELL6-F1
#
_cell.length_a   1.000
_cell.length_b   1.000
_cell.length_c   1.000
_cell.angle_alpha   90.00
_cell.angle_beta   90.00
_cell.angle_gamma   90.00
#
_symmetry.space_group_name_H-M   'P 1'
#
loop_
_entity.id
_entity.type
_entity.pdbx_description
1 polymer ?
#
loop_
_entity_poly.entity_id
_entity_poly.type
_entity_poly.pdbx_seq_one_letter_code
_entity_poly.pdbx_strand_id
1 'polypeptide(L)'
;MQVLAGSACPLGSELSGGVCNNWGSILASNGNGHILLSGRDLSATHKLQKAELVEKLSYTPPSSSHPVYQTICARIANLIERAAPRPPGKILVKETDVFLYPSGMSAIYQVHQMLLDWRGLESAIVGFPYEVTIKMMEAYGPSFKFYSLGTDEQIHEFELYLESKAKKAQGPFLQAVRCECPSNPLLWTVDLERMRRLADQYDFVVIVDETIGSLPTLMFWTLQIFVVLNPNSRYYTSLKTSLGDFYTSDLYVNDAIQLEINSRDFLQRAAQLNSTAEDHANYLHPFASDPSSVVNAVHYPKKSTSVQRYKARMRQATDDFTTGYGCLLTVASASVFFDNLDVRKGPSLGAHITLAQPYVQMVLQKQKK
;
A
#
# COMPACT_ATOMS: atom_id res chain seq x y z
N MET A 1 -9.35 -15.07 5.54
CA MET A 1 -9.69 -13.75 6.11
C MET A 1 -8.39 -12.98 6.34
N GLN A 2 -8.42 -11.68 6.13
CA GLN A 2 -7.40 -10.78 6.65
C GLN A 2 -7.86 -10.22 7.98
N VAL A 3 -6.98 -10.28 8.98
CA VAL A 3 -7.19 -9.64 10.28
C VAL A 3 -6.10 -8.59 10.42
N LEU A 4 -6.53 -7.37 10.65
CA LEU A 4 -5.66 -6.26 10.96
C LEU A 4 -5.76 -5.99 12.44
N ALA A 5 -4.65 -6.07 13.16
CA ALA A 5 -4.62 -5.66 14.55
C ALA A 5 -4.78 -4.14 14.62
N GLY A 6 -5.69 -3.66 15.47
CA GLY A 6 -5.74 -2.28 15.94
C GLY A 6 -5.61 -2.22 17.45
N SER A 7 -5.43 -1.02 17.97
CA SER A 7 -5.31 -0.72 19.39
C SER A 7 -6.55 0.03 19.86
N ALA A 8 -7.33 -0.57 20.75
CA ALA A 8 -8.44 0.14 21.37
C ALA A 8 -7.90 1.33 22.19
N CYS A 9 -8.31 2.56 21.82
CA CYS A 9 -8.18 3.74 22.66
C CYS A 9 -9.58 4.07 23.21
N PRO A 10 -9.75 4.36 24.52
CA PRO A 10 -11.06 4.50 25.16
C PRO A 10 -11.74 5.86 24.90
N LEU A 11 -11.68 6.36 23.66
CA LEU A 11 -12.36 7.59 23.26
C LEU A 11 -13.25 7.29 22.05
N GLY A 12 -14.55 7.26 22.32
CA GLY A 12 -15.58 7.01 21.32
C GLY A 12 -15.64 8.13 20.30
N SER A 13 -15.53 7.75 19.02
CA SER A 13 -16.13 8.51 17.93
C SER A 13 -16.48 7.56 16.80
N GLU A 14 -17.77 7.43 16.53
CA GLU A 14 -18.33 6.72 15.38
C GLU A 14 -17.99 7.50 14.10
N LEU A 15 -17.39 6.82 13.10
CA LEU A 15 -17.19 7.39 11.78
C LEU A 15 -17.53 6.37 10.70
N SER A 16 -18.34 6.82 9.74
CA SER A 16 -18.77 6.13 8.52
C SER A 16 -17.62 5.93 7.52
N GLY A 17 -17.76 4.90 6.67
CA GLY A 17 -16.73 4.38 5.78
C GLY A 17 -15.92 5.41 4.98
N GLY A 18 -14.60 5.32 5.14
CA GLY A 18 -13.57 5.92 4.30
C GLY A 18 -12.38 4.96 4.21
N VAL A 19 -11.53 5.14 3.19
CA VAL A 19 -10.27 4.39 3.09
C VAL A 19 -9.38 4.83 4.25
N CYS A 20 -9.15 3.93 5.21
CA CYS A 20 -8.10 4.10 6.20
C CYS A 20 -6.77 3.69 5.56
N ASN A 21 -5.72 4.43 5.84
CA ASN A 21 -4.35 3.99 5.61
C ASN A 21 -3.60 4.06 6.95
N ASN A 22 -2.32 3.68 7.00
CA ASN A 22 -1.53 3.70 8.24
C ASN A 22 -1.41 5.12 8.87
N TRP A 23 -1.87 6.16 8.17
CA TRP A 23 -1.96 7.54 8.62
C TRP A 23 -3.37 7.97 9.04
N GLY A 24 -4.28 7.02 9.31
CA GLY A 24 -5.61 7.29 9.84
C GLY A 24 -6.72 7.34 8.78
N SER A 25 -7.94 7.61 9.24
CA SER A 25 -9.13 7.69 8.39
C SER A 25 -9.13 8.97 7.56
N ILE A 26 -9.28 8.86 6.24
CA ILE A 26 -9.67 9.99 5.40
C ILE A 26 -11.15 10.24 5.69
N LEU A 27 -11.48 11.39 6.27
CA LEU A 27 -12.87 11.80 6.49
C LEU A 27 -13.51 12.07 5.13
N ALA A 28 -14.54 11.31 4.77
CA ALA A 28 -15.46 11.74 3.73
C ALA A 28 -16.09 13.06 4.19
N SER A 29 -16.06 14.10 3.34
CA SER A 29 -16.59 15.42 3.67
C SER A 29 -18.08 15.33 4.04
N ASN A 30 -18.44 15.93 5.17
CA ASN A 30 -19.83 16.05 5.64
C ASN A 30 -20.70 16.78 4.60
N GLY A 31 -21.57 16.04 3.91
CA GLY A 31 -22.87 16.56 3.49
C GLY A 31 -23.85 16.37 4.65
N ASN A 32 -24.17 17.45 5.35
CA ASN A 32 -25.15 17.59 6.44
C ASN A 32 -26.02 16.36 6.76
N GLY A 33 -25.86 15.79 7.96
CA GLY A 33 -26.75 14.75 8.48
C GLY A 33 -26.89 14.84 9.99
N HIS A 34 -28.06 15.27 10.45
CA HIS A 34 -28.45 15.31 11.85
C HIS A 34 -28.42 13.93 12.52
N ILE A 35 -28.05 13.91 13.80
CA ILE A 35 -28.12 12.78 14.72
C ILE A 35 -29.59 12.40 14.93
N LEU A 36 -29.97 11.13 14.69
CA LEU A 36 -31.20 10.55 15.20
C LEU A 36 -30.86 9.62 16.37
N LEU A 37 -31.31 10.02 17.56
CA LEU A 37 -31.28 9.22 18.78
C LEU A 37 -32.18 7.99 18.67
N SER A 38 -31.85 7.02 19.50
CA SER A 38 -32.35 5.66 19.63
C SER A 38 -33.87 5.45 19.52
N GLY A 39 -34.22 4.34 18.87
CA GLY A 39 -35.49 3.63 19.05
C GLY A 39 -36.63 4.12 18.17
N ARG A 40 -36.77 3.54 16.96
CA ARG A 40 -38.05 3.34 16.28
C ARG A 40 -37.94 2.30 15.16
N ASP A 41 -39.04 1.58 15.04
CA ASP A 41 -39.39 0.42 14.22
C ASP A 41 -39.01 0.52 12.73
N LEU A 42 -38.40 -0.54 12.18
CA LEU A 42 -37.88 -0.64 10.81
C LEU A 42 -38.92 -1.24 9.83
N SER A 43 -40.11 -0.64 9.75
CA SER A 43 -41.16 -1.11 8.81
C SER A 43 -41.60 -0.07 7.76
N ALA A 44 -40.93 1.08 7.63
CA ALA A 44 -41.23 2.07 6.60
C ALA A 44 -40.14 2.13 5.52
N THR A 45 -40.40 1.46 4.39
CA THR A 45 -39.65 1.56 3.14
C THR A 45 -39.46 3.01 2.68
N HIS A 46 -38.26 3.56 2.87
CA HIS A 46 -37.88 4.86 2.31
C HIS A 46 -37.58 4.67 0.83
N LYS A 47 -38.44 5.24 -0.04
CA LYS A 47 -38.11 5.42 -1.46
C LYS A 47 -36.90 6.36 -1.54
N LEU A 48 -35.81 5.88 -2.13
CA LEU A 48 -34.66 6.70 -2.50
C LEU A 48 -35.15 7.84 -3.39
N GLN A 49 -35.16 9.07 -2.87
CA GLN A 49 -35.34 10.26 -3.70
C GLN A 49 -34.02 10.58 -4.40
N LYS A 50 -34.14 10.85 -5.70
CA LYS A 50 -33.03 11.26 -6.56
C LYS A 50 -32.55 12.63 -6.08
N ALA A 51 -31.32 12.72 -5.57
CA ALA A 51 -30.74 14.01 -5.23
C ALA A 51 -30.64 14.88 -6.49
N GLU A 52 -31.19 16.09 -6.43
CA GLU A 52 -30.98 17.09 -7.47
C GLU A 52 -29.49 17.44 -7.50
N LEU A 53 -28.91 17.50 -8.70
CA LEU A 53 -27.54 17.96 -8.89
C LEU A 53 -27.48 19.39 -8.35
N VAL A 54 -26.85 19.56 -7.19
CA VAL A 54 -26.43 20.86 -6.69
C VAL A 54 -25.64 21.52 -7.81
N GLU A 55 -26.05 22.75 -8.17
CA GLU A 55 -25.36 23.59 -9.16
C GLU A 55 -23.86 23.48 -8.97
N LYS A 56 -23.12 23.42 -10.09
CA LYS A 56 -21.65 23.41 -10.13
C LYS A 56 -21.12 24.48 -9.17
N LEU A 57 -20.79 24.08 -7.94
CA LEU A 57 -19.89 24.84 -7.09
C LEU A 57 -18.64 24.99 -7.94
N SER A 58 -18.33 26.23 -8.30
CA SER A 58 -17.07 26.57 -8.96
C SER A 58 -15.96 26.21 -7.99
N TYR A 59 -15.45 24.99 -8.10
CA TYR A 59 -14.28 24.53 -7.40
C TYR A 59 -13.12 25.37 -7.92
N THR A 60 -12.75 26.37 -7.12
CA THR A 60 -11.48 27.05 -7.29
C THR A 60 -10.49 26.12 -6.60
N PRO A 61 -9.50 25.54 -7.32
CA PRO A 61 -8.51 24.70 -6.67
C PRO A 61 -7.92 25.48 -5.49
N PRO A 62 -7.97 24.98 -4.25
CA PRO A 62 -7.18 25.57 -3.18
C PRO A 62 -5.76 25.57 -3.69
N SER A 63 -5.11 26.73 -3.65
CA SER A 63 -3.77 26.86 -4.19
C SER A 63 -2.89 25.76 -3.61
N SER A 64 -2.07 25.14 -4.46
CA SER A 64 -0.97 24.23 -4.12
C SER A 64 0.08 24.86 -3.17
N SER A 65 -0.24 25.98 -2.54
CA SER A 65 0.58 26.83 -1.70
C SER A 65 0.28 26.68 -0.20
N HIS A 66 -0.63 25.78 0.23
CA HIS A 66 -0.84 25.58 1.66
C HIS A 66 0.41 24.93 2.28
N PRO A 67 1.01 25.49 3.35
CA PRO A 67 2.28 24.98 3.94
C PRO A 67 2.23 23.53 4.43
N VAL A 68 1.02 22.98 4.63
CA VAL A 68 0.83 21.60 5.06
C VAL A 68 1.43 20.59 4.08
N TYR A 69 1.33 20.83 2.76
CA TYR A 69 1.85 19.88 1.77
C TYR A 69 3.36 19.72 1.90
N GLN A 70 4.09 20.82 2.03
CA GLN A 70 5.54 20.80 2.26
C GLN A 70 5.87 20.12 3.59
N THR A 71 5.08 20.36 4.64
CA THR A 71 5.27 19.72 5.96
C THR A 71 5.15 18.20 5.87
N ILE A 72 4.13 17.70 5.17
CA ILE A 72 3.91 16.26 4.98
C ILE A 72 5.02 15.66 4.13
N CYS A 73 5.39 16.30 3.01
CA CYS A 73 6.48 15.83 2.16
C CYS A 73 7.81 15.76 2.92
N ALA A 74 8.13 16.77 3.73
CA ALA A 74 9.33 16.77 4.57
C ALA A 74 9.31 15.66 5.63
N ARG A 75 8.16 15.41 6.25
CA ARG A 75 7.99 14.33 7.23
C ARG A 75 8.13 12.94 6.58
N ILE A 76 7.56 12.75 5.38
CA ILE A 76 7.72 11.51 4.60
C ILE A 76 9.20 11.30 4.23
N ALA A 77 9.87 12.33 3.70
CA ALA A 77 11.29 12.26 3.36
C ALA A 77 12.15 11.92 4.59
N ASN A 78 11.86 12.54 5.74
CA ASN A 78 12.56 12.24 7.00
C ASN A 78 12.37 10.78 7.43
N LEU A 79 11.13 10.26 7.38
CA LEU A 79 10.84 8.86 7.70
C LEU A 79 11.52 7.90 6.73
N ILE A 80 11.63 8.26 5.44
CA ILE A 80 12.30 7.44 4.43
C ILE A 80 13.82 7.38 4.65
N GLU A 81 14.43 8.43 5.22
CA GLU A 81 15.87 8.44 5.52
C GLU A 81 16.20 8.02 6.96
N ARG A 82 15.18 7.78 7.78
CA ARG A 82 15.30 7.36 9.18
C ARG A 82 15.93 5.97 9.28
N ALA A 83 17.08 5.84 9.93
CA ALA A 83 17.76 4.55 10.14
C ALA A 83 17.98 3.72 8.85
N ALA A 84 18.03 4.40 7.70
CA ALA A 84 18.44 3.78 6.44
C ALA A 84 19.97 3.62 6.43
N PRO A 85 20.51 2.51 5.90
CA PRO A 85 21.92 2.40 5.59
C PRO A 85 22.41 3.60 4.75
N ARG A 86 23.52 4.20 5.18
CA ARG A 86 24.14 5.38 4.54
C ARG A 86 25.50 5.01 3.96
N PRO A 87 25.57 4.41 2.77
CA PRO A 87 26.84 4.29 2.08
C PRO A 87 27.40 5.69 1.75
N PRO A 88 28.74 5.86 1.73
CA PRO A 88 29.35 7.11 1.32
C PRO A 88 28.84 7.57 -0.05
N GLY A 89 28.52 8.86 -0.17
CA GLY A 89 28.05 9.46 -1.44
C GLY A 89 26.55 9.27 -1.74
N LYS A 90 25.77 8.63 -0.86
CA LYS A 90 24.31 8.55 -1.02
C LYS A 90 23.67 9.94 -0.97
N ILE A 91 22.91 10.29 -2.00
CA ILE A 91 22.05 11.47 -2.00
C ILE A 91 20.78 11.14 -1.21
N LEU A 92 20.44 12.00 -0.24
CA LEU A 92 19.24 11.82 0.58
C LEU A 92 18.00 12.31 -0.14
N VAL A 93 16.90 11.61 0.10
CA VAL A 93 15.55 12.02 -0.32
C VAL A 93 15.20 13.34 0.35
N LYS A 94 14.69 14.28 -0.44
CA LYS A 94 14.19 15.58 0.02
C LYS A 94 12.67 15.64 -0.10
N GLU A 95 12.06 16.63 0.54
CA GLU A 95 10.63 16.91 0.39
C GLU A 95 10.22 17.14 -1.06
N THR A 96 11.14 17.68 -1.88
CA THR A 96 10.90 17.86 -3.30
C THR A 96 10.67 16.53 -4.00
N ASP A 97 11.20 15.42 -3.49
CA ASP A 97 11.18 14.10 -4.13
C ASP A 97 9.91 13.30 -3.79
N VAL A 98 9.02 13.89 -3.00
CA VAL A 98 7.75 13.33 -2.54
C VAL A 98 6.60 14.02 -3.26
N PHE A 99 5.73 13.24 -3.89
CA PHE A 99 4.55 13.70 -4.61
C PHE A 99 3.29 13.15 -3.94
N LEU A 100 2.32 14.01 -3.63
CA LEU A 100 1.10 13.64 -2.90
C LEU A 100 -0.08 13.49 -3.85
N TYR A 101 -0.89 12.46 -3.66
CA TYR A 101 -2.06 12.15 -4.47
C TYR A 101 -3.32 11.97 -3.61
N PRO A 102 -4.52 12.16 -4.16
CA PRO A 102 -5.78 11.95 -3.42
C PRO A 102 -5.99 10.51 -2.93
N SER A 103 -5.35 9.52 -3.56
CA SER A 103 -5.40 8.11 -3.15
C SER A 103 -4.20 7.31 -3.65
N GLY A 104 -3.95 6.14 -3.06
CA GLY A 104 -2.90 5.21 -3.53
C GLY A 104 -3.13 4.75 -4.97
N MET A 105 -4.38 4.49 -5.37
CA MET A 105 -4.68 4.15 -6.78
C MET A 105 -4.45 5.31 -7.74
N SER A 106 -4.67 6.56 -7.31
CA SER A 106 -4.32 7.74 -8.11
C SER A 106 -2.80 7.82 -8.28
N ALA A 107 -2.02 7.63 -7.22
CA ALA A 107 -0.56 7.56 -7.30
C ALA A 107 -0.08 6.48 -8.27
N ILE A 108 -0.60 5.26 -8.13
CA ILE A 108 -0.29 4.11 -8.99
C ILE A 108 -0.63 4.40 -10.46
N TYR A 109 -1.80 4.98 -10.72
CA TYR A 109 -2.26 5.33 -12.06
C TYR A 109 -1.37 6.42 -12.69
N GLN A 110 -1.08 7.50 -11.96
CA GLN A 110 -0.29 8.61 -12.47
C GLN A 110 1.16 8.19 -12.77
N VAL A 111 1.77 7.37 -11.90
CA VAL A 111 3.08 6.77 -12.19
C VAL A 111 3.01 5.88 -13.43
N HIS A 112 1.92 5.15 -13.62
CA HIS A 112 1.75 4.32 -14.82
C HIS A 112 1.65 5.15 -16.10
N GLN A 113 0.82 6.20 -16.10
CA GLN A 113 0.71 7.12 -17.26
C GLN A 113 2.05 7.78 -17.56
N MET A 114 2.74 8.30 -16.54
CA MET A 114 4.08 8.89 -16.72
C MET A 114 5.08 7.91 -17.33
N LEU A 115 5.06 6.63 -16.94
CA LEU A 115 5.95 5.62 -17.54
C LEU A 115 5.58 5.33 -19.00
N LEU A 116 4.28 5.29 -19.33
CA LEU A 116 3.80 5.11 -20.70
C LEU A 116 4.20 6.28 -21.59
N ASP A 117 4.15 7.51 -21.09
CA ASP A 117 4.58 8.67 -21.87
C ASP A 117 6.10 8.79 -21.96
N TRP A 118 6.82 8.32 -20.93
CA TRP A 118 8.29 8.30 -20.95
C TRP A 118 8.87 7.24 -21.89
N ARG A 119 8.32 6.01 -21.87
CA ARG A 119 8.86 4.87 -22.63
C ARG A 119 7.82 4.16 -23.50
N GLY A 120 6.59 4.03 -23.03
CA GLY A 120 5.51 3.37 -23.79
C GLY A 120 5.75 1.87 -24.02
N LEU A 121 6.57 1.23 -23.18
CA LEU A 121 6.99 -0.17 -23.36
C LEU A 121 6.16 -1.15 -22.52
N GLU A 122 6.40 -2.45 -22.68
CA GLU A 122 5.82 -3.49 -21.82
C GLU A 122 6.29 -3.33 -20.37
N SER A 123 5.41 -3.66 -19.42
CA SER A 123 5.73 -3.76 -17.98
C SER A 123 5.74 -5.21 -17.49
N ALA A 124 6.20 -5.46 -16.28
CA ALA A 124 5.94 -6.71 -15.59
C ALA A 124 5.49 -6.49 -14.15
N ILE A 125 4.80 -7.49 -13.60
CA ILE A 125 4.45 -7.61 -12.18
C ILE A 125 5.12 -8.88 -11.66
N VAL A 126 5.88 -8.75 -10.58
CA VAL A 126 6.49 -9.90 -9.87
C VAL A 126 5.97 -9.91 -8.43
N GLY A 127 5.28 -10.99 -8.07
CA GLY A 127 4.46 -11.09 -6.88
C GLY A 127 2.99 -10.75 -7.16
N PHE A 128 2.18 -10.69 -6.10
CA PHE A 128 0.75 -10.45 -6.20
C PHE A 128 0.41 -9.09 -5.58
N PRO A 129 0.21 -8.02 -6.38
CA PRO A 129 -0.16 -6.71 -5.87
C PRO A 129 -1.66 -6.66 -5.53
N TYR A 130 -2.10 -5.54 -4.94
CA TYR A 130 -3.52 -5.21 -4.80
C TYR A 130 -4.29 -5.40 -6.13
N GLU A 131 -5.50 -5.98 -6.09
CA GLU A 131 -6.13 -6.47 -7.34
C GLU A 131 -6.45 -5.36 -8.33
N VAL A 132 -6.73 -4.16 -7.83
CA VAL A 132 -7.04 -3.00 -8.67
C VAL A 132 -5.80 -2.53 -9.43
N THR A 133 -4.59 -2.74 -8.90
CA THR A 133 -3.33 -2.49 -9.62
C THR A 133 -3.21 -3.39 -10.85
N ILE A 134 -3.61 -4.66 -10.74
CA ILE A 134 -3.61 -5.60 -11.88
C ILE A 134 -4.60 -5.11 -12.95
N LYS A 135 -5.84 -4.82 -12.56
CA LYS A 135 -6.88 -4.31 -13.48
C LYS A 135 -6.48 -3.02 -14.16
N MET A 136 -5.78 -2.14 -13.46
CA MET A 136 -5.26 -0.89 -14.02
C MET A 136 -4.20 -1.19 -15.10
N MET A 137 -3.29 -2.13 -14.87
CA MET A 137 -2.30 -2.53 -15.89
C MET A 137 -2.92 -3.29 -17.07
N GLU A 138 -4.03 -4.01 -16.85
CA GLU A 138 -4.82 -4.62 -17.94
C GLU A 138 -5.54 -3.57 -18.79
N ALA A 139 -6.04 -2.50 -18.17
CA ALA A 139 -6.78 -1.45 -18.84
C ALA A 139 -5.88 -0.45 -19.58
N TYR A 140 -4.66 -0.22 -19.09
CA TYR A 140 -3.76 0.82 -19.59
C TYR A 140 -2.38 0.26 -19.93
N GLY A 141 -1.90 0.54 -21.14
CA GLY A 141 -0.55 0.16 -21.61
C GLY A 141 -0.57 -0.93 -22.68
N PRO A 142 0.58 -1.21 -23.31
CA PRO A 142 0.66 -2.13 -24.46
C PRO A 142 0.52 -3.60 -24.07
N SER A 143 1.16 -4.01 -22.98
CA SER A 143 1.08 -5.33 -22.38
C SER A 143 1.77 -5.34 -21.02
N PHE A 144 1.53 -6.39 -20.22
CA PHE A 144 2.39 -6.71 -19.09
C PHE A 144 2.57 -8.22 -18.91
N LYS A 145 3.71 -8.62 -18.33
CA LYS A 145 3.94 -9.98 -17.83
C LYS A 145 3.55 -10.08 -16.37
N PHE A 146 2.95 -11.21 -15.97
CA PHE A 146 2.51 -11.42 -14.60
C PHE A 146 3.08 -12.71 -14.02
N TYR A 147 3.95 -12.56 -13.02
CA TYR A 147 4.58 -13.63 -12.26
C TYR A 147 4.01 -13.59 -10.83
N SER A 148 2.81 -14.15 -10.68
CA SER A 148 1.92 -13.91 -9.54
C SER A 148 2.43 -14.36 -8.17
N LEU A 149 3.26 -15.40 -8.10
CA LEU A 149 3.79 -15.92 -6.83
C LEU A 149 5.09 -15.22 -6.43
N GLY A 150 5.87 -14.77 -7.41
CA GLY A 150 7.18 -14.14 -7.17
C GLY A 150 8.17 -15.09 -6.46
N THR A 151 8.07 -16.39 -6.75
CA THR A 151 9.03 -17.41 -6.27
C THR A 151 10.33 -17.34 -7.08
N ASP A 152 11.35 -18.08 -6.64
CA ASP A 152 12.65 -18.08 -7.32
C ASP A 152 12.58 -18.69 -8.71
N GLU A 153 11.71 -19.67 -8.88
CA GLU A 153 11.39 -20.29 -10.16
C GLU A 153 10.74 -19.28 -11.10
N GLN A 154 9.72 -18.55 -10.64
CA GLN A 154 9.07 -17.53 -11.48
C GLN A 154 10.01 -16.36 -11.80
N ILE A 155 10.86 -15.96 -10.86
CA ILE A 155 11.89 -14.94 -11.15
C ILE A 155 12.91 -15.47 -12.16
N HIS A 156 13.24 -16.76 -12.12
CA HIS A 156 14.11 -17.39 -13.12
C HIS A 156 13.44 -17.46 -14.50
N GLU A 157 12.16 -17.81 -14.59
CA GLU A 157 11.39 -17.72 -15.83
C GLU A 157 11.35 -16.29 -16.39
N PHE A 158 11.23 -15.29 -15.50
CA PHE A 158 11.32 -13.89 -15.89
C PHE A 158 12.70 -13.53 -16.43
N GLU A 159 13.78 -14.00 -15.80
CA GLU A 159 15.15 -13.80 -16.28
C GLU A 159 15.36 -14.40 -17.68
N LEU A 160 14.92 -15.65 -17.91
CA LEU A 160 14.96 -16.29 -19.23
C LEU A 160 14.16 -15.50 -20.29
N TYR A 161 13.04 -14.92 -19.88
CA TYR A 161 12.24 -14.04 -20.73
C TYR A 161 13.02 -12.76 -21.11
N LEU A 162 13.65 -12.10 -20.14
CA LEU A 162 14.47 -10.91 -20.35
C LEU A 162 15.65 -11.21 -21.29
N GLU A 163 16.35 -12.33 -21.09
CA GLU A 163 17.44 -12.78 -21.97
C GLU A 163 16.98 -12.97 -23.42
N SER A 164 15.85 -13.64 -23.61
CA SER A 164 15.27 -13.88 -24.94
C SER A 164 14.89 -12.58 -25.65
N LYS A 165 14.34 -11.61 -24.91
CA LYS A 165 14.01 -10.27 -25.43
C LYS A 165 15.25 -9.46 -25.77
N ALA A 166 16.26 -9.46 -24.88
CA ALA A 166 17.50 -8.73 -25.06
C ALA A 166 18.25 -9.16 -26.34
N LYS A 167 18.23 -10.46 -26.69
CA LYS A 167 18.82 -10.97 -27.95
C LYS A 167 18.19 -10.39 -29.22
N LYS A 168 16.95 -9.89 -29.14
CA LYS A 168 16.17 -9.40 -30.29
C LYS A 168 16.00 -7.88 -30.29
N ALA A 169 16.24 -7.23 -29.16
CA ALA A 169 15.97 -5.81 -28.98
C ALA A 169 17.12 -4.94 -29.49
N GLN A 170 16.80 -3.82 -30.13
CA GLN A 170 17.78 -2.79 -30.52
C GLN A 170 17.87 -1.65 -29.49
N GLY A 171 17.16 -1.77 -28.37
CA GLY A 171 17.07 -0.77 -27.30
C GLY A 171 16.25 -1.29 -26.10
N PRO A 172 15.84 -0.43 -25.17
CA PRO A 172 14.98 -0.82 -24.05
C PRO A 172 13.69 -1.46 -24.55
N PHE A 173 13.30 -2.57 -23.93
CA PHE A 173 12.11 -3.35 -24.30
C PHE A 173 11.13 -3.53 -23.14
N LEU A 174 11.52 -3.13 -21.93
CA LEU A 174 10.70 -3.15 -20.73
C LEU A 174 10.81 -1.78 -20.04
N GLN A 175 9.68 -1.21 -19.63
CA GLN A 175 9.69 0.07 -18.91
C GLN A 175 9.92 -0.13 -17.41
N ALA A 176 9.16 -1.04 -16.79
CA ALA A 176 9.14 -1.18 -15.35
C ALA A 176 8.69 -2.57 -14.89
N VAL A 177 9.16 -2.93 -13.70
CA VAL A 177 8.69 -4.06 -12.92
C VAL A 177 8.05 -3.54 -11.63
N ARG A 178 6.80 -3.93 -11.38
CA ARG A 178 6.09 -3.65 -10.13
C ARG A 178 6.16 -4.84 -9.18
N CYS A 179 6.46 -4.55 -7.92
CA CYS A 179 6.49 -5.51 -6.82
C CYS A 179 5.71 -4.95 -5.62
N GLU A 180 5.23 -5.81 -4.72
CA GLU A 180 4.67 -5.42 -3.42
C GLU A 180 5.54 -6.00 -2.29
N CYS A 181 5.74 -5.25 -1.20
CA CYS A 181 6.58 -5.65 -0.07
C CYS A 181 5.89 -5.38 1.28
N PRO A 182 5.37 -6.43 1.96
CA PRO A 182 5.10 -7.78 1.47
C PRO A 182 3.80 -7.83 0.66
N SER A 183 3.58 -8.88 -0.14
CA SER A 183 2.43 -9.02 -1.03
C SER A 183 1.11 -9.34 -0.32
N ASN A 184 0.01 -8.81 -0.85
CA ASN A 184 -1.34 -9.08 -0.39
C ASN A 184 -1.94 -10.31 -1.13
N PRO A 185 -2.50 -11.35 -0.48
CA PRO A 185 -2.74 -11.53 0.96
C PRO A 185 -1.76 -12.47 1.67
N LEU A 186 -0.82 -13.09 0.95
CA LEU A 186 0.05 -14.13 1.53
C LEU A 186 1.21 -13.58 2.36
N LEU A 187 1.41 -12.27 2.35
CA LEU A 187 2.44 -11.56 3.10
C LEU A 187 3.84 -12.10 2.80
N TRP A 188 4.06 -12.42 1.53
CA TRP A 188 5.31 -12.91 0.98
C TRP A 188 6.17 -11.74 0.49
N THR A 189 7.49 -11.83 0.64
CA THR A 189 8.41 -10.82 0.10
C THR A 189 9.20 -11.39 -1.08
N VAL A 190 9.05 -10.76 -2.25
CA VAL A 190 9.81 -11.14 -3.45
C VAL A 190 11.30 -10.82 -3.28
N ASP A 191 12.18 -11.46 -4.06
CA ASP A 191 13.61 -11.15 -4.04
C ASP A 191 13.89 -9.81 -4.75
N LEU A 192 13.74 -8.72 -3.99
CA LEU A 192 13.96 -7.36 -4.48
C LEU A 192 15.42 -7.07 -4.80
N GLU A 193 16.37 -7.86 -4.29
CA GLU A 193 17.79 -7.70 -4.62
C GLU A 193 18.07 -8.27 -6.01
N ARG A 194 17.54 -9.46 -6.30
CA ARG A 194 17.55 -10.03 -7.65
C ARG A 194 16.81 -9.13 -8.64
N MET A 195 15.66 -8.56 -8.25
CA MET A 195 14.95 -7.58 -9.10
C MET A 195 15.81 -6.35 -9.42
N ARG A 196 16.53 -5.80 -8.44
CA ARG A 196 17.45 -4.66 -8.66
C ARG A 196 18.56 -5.04 -9.65
N ARG A 197 19.21 -6.20 -9.48
CA ARG A 197 20.26 -6.67 -10.41
C ARG A 197 19.74 -6.82 -11.84
N LEU A 198 18.58 -7.44 -12.02
CA LEU A 198 17.95 -7.57 -13.34
C LEU A 198 17.59 -6.20 -13.94
N ALA A 199 17.12 -5.26 -13.12
CA ALA A 199 16.81 -3.90 -13.56
C ALA A 199 18.04 -3.14 -14.06
N ASP A 200 19.17 -3.31 -13.38
CA ASP A 200 20.45 -2.74 -13.80
C ASP A 200 20.93 -3.33 -15.13
N GLN A 201 20.81 -4.66 -15.28
CA GLN A 201 21.24 -5.42 -16.45
C GLN A 201 20.39 -5.17 -17.70
N TYR A 202 19.07 -5.14 -17.58
CA TYR A 202 18.14 -5.07 -18.72
C TYR A 202 17.48 -3.71 -18.92
N ASP A 203 17.94 -2.69 -18.19
CA ASP A 203 17.49 -1.30 -18.31
C ASP A 203 15.98 -1.09 -18.12
N PHE A 204 15.49 -1.37 -16.91
CA PHE A 204 14.11 -1.02 -16.50
C PHE A 204 14.04 -0.42 -15.09
N VAL A 205 12.89 0.16 -14.75
CA VAL A 205 12.62 0.71 -13.41
C VAL A 205 11.99 -0.35 -12.50
N VAL A 206 12.38 -0.39 -11.23
CA VAL A 206 11.68 -1.19 -10.21
C VAL A 206 10.81 -0.25 -9.38
N ILE A 207 9.51 -0.53 -9.35
CA ILE A 207 8.54 0.15 -8.49
C ILE A 207 8.13 -0.85 -7.40
N VAL A 208 8.24 -0.43 -6.15
CA VAL A 208 7.81 -1.23 -5.00
C VAL A 208 6.61 -0.54 -4.38
N ASP A 209 5.54 -1.28 -4.09
CA ASP A 209 4.45 -0.84 -3.25
C ASP A 209 4.67 -1.41 -1.84
N GLU A 210 4.88 -0.55 -0.84
CA GLU A 210 5.06 -0.97 0.56
C GLU A 210 3.86 -0.61 1.45
N THR A 211 2.66 -0.49 0.88
CA THR A 211 1.46 -0.14 1.65
C THR A 211 1.30 -1.02 2.91
N ILE A 212 1.60 -2.32 2.81
CA ILE A 212 1.52 -3.28 3.91
C ILE A 212 2.74 -3.22 4.85
N GLY A 213 3.95 -3.06 4.30
CA GLY A 213 5.20 -3.10 5.07
C GLY A 213 5.32 -1.99 6.11
N SER A 214 4.67 -0.85 5.87
CA SER A 214 4.73 0.38 6.66
C SER A 214 6.11 1.06 6.62
N LEU A 215 6.11 2.36 6.34
CA LEU A 215 7.31 3.21 6.19
C LEU A 215 8.40 3.10 7.28
N PRO A 216 8.08 2.99 8.59
CA PRO A 216 9.12 3.00 9.62
C PRO A 216 9.75 1.62 9.77
N THR A 217 9.14 0.60 9.17
CA THR A 217 9.64 -0.77 9.17
C THR A 217 10.52 -1.02 7.95
N LEU A 218 10.11 -0.60 6.74
CA LEU A 218 10.79 -0.95 5.49
C LEU A 218 11.50 0.22 4.78
N MET A 219 12.43 -0.13 3.89
CA MET A 219 13.40 0.77 3.25
C MET A 219 13.02 1.33 1.86
N PHE A 220 11.89 0.97 1.24
CA PHE A 220 11.60 1.37 -0.14
C PHE A 220 10.68 2.61 -0.28
N TRP A 221 10.31 2.89 -1.53
CA TRP A 221 9.49 4.01 -1.99
C TRP A 221 8.03 3.57 -1.92
N THR A 222 7.17 4.21 -1.14
CA THR A 222 5.84 3.65 -0.82
C THR A 222 4.72 4.36 -1.57
N LEU A 223 3.61 3.65 -1.84
CA LEU A 223 2.42 4.13 -2.55
C LEU A 223 1.16 4.04 -1.67
N GLN A 224 1.18 4.65 -0.49
CA GLN A 224 -0.05 4.73 0.32
C GLN A 224 -1.02 5.77 -0.25
N ILE A 225 -0.51 6.99 -0.46
CA ILE A 225 -1.15 8.12 -1.16
C ILE A 225 -0.10 9.04 -1.80
N PHE A 226 1.16 8.62 -1.84
CA PHE A 226 2.27 9.45 -2.30
C PHE A 226 3.22 8.61 -3.14
N VAL A 227 4.09 9.26 -3.91
CA VAL A 227 5.17 8.64 -4.67
C VAL A 227 6.45 9.28 -4.21
N VAL A 228 7.48 8.47 -3.99
CA VAL A 228 8.80 9.00 -3.66
C VAL A 228 9.81 8.55 -4.71
N LEU A 229 10.58 9.50 -5.24
CA LEU A 229 11.64 9.22 -6.20
C LEU A 229 12.97 9.01 -5.52
N ASN A 230 13.74 8.03 -6.00
CA ASN A 230 15.10 7.81 -5.57
C ASN A 230 16.08 8.78 -6.25
N PRO A 231 16.68 9.74 -5.54
CA PRO A 231 17.69 10.63 -6.13
C PRO A 231 18.96 9.89 -6.58
N ASN A 232 19.19 8.67 -6.11
CA ASN A 232 20.31 7.82 -6.53
C ASN A 232 19.98 6.93 -7.73
N SER A 233 18.75 6.99 -8.26
CA SER A 233 18.41 6.27 -9.49
C SER A 233 19.10 6.92 -10.68
N ARG A 234 19.66 6.11 -11.59
CA ARG A 234 20.19 6.63 -12.86
C ARG A 234 19.13 7.32 -13.72
N TYR A 235 17.86 7.00 -13.50
CA TYR A 235 16.72 7.62 -14.20
C TYR A 235 16.14 8.81 -13.44
N TYR A 236 16.73 9.22 -12.31
CA TYR A 236 16.15 10.22 -11.42
C TYR A 236 15.77 11.50 -12.17
N THR A 237 16.69 12.10 -12.92
CA THR A 237 16.43 13.34 -13.66
C THR A 237 15.28 13.17 -14.66
N SER A 238 15.29 12.10 -15.45
CA SER A 238 14.23 11.84 -16.45
C SER A 238 12.87 11.62 -15.78
N LEU A 239 12.81 10.75 -14.76
CA LEU A 239 11.57 10.48 -14.03
C LEU A 239 11.08 11.71 -13.28
N LYS A 240 11.98 12.53 -12.75
CA LYS A 240 11.66 13.76 -12.04
C LYS A 240 11.03 14.79 -12.98
N THR A 241 11.62 14.98 -14.15
CA THR A 241 11.07 15.86 -15.19
C THR A 241 9.71 15.36 -15.63
N SER A 242 9.59 14.08 -16.03
CA SER A 242 8.31 13.52 -16.46
C SER A 242 7.24 13.62 -15.37
N LEU A 243 7.55 13.25 -14.12
CA LEU A 243 6.59 13.45 -13.02
C LEU A 243 6.23 14.92 -12.84
N GLY A 244 7.18 15.85 -12.96
CA GLY A 244 6.89 17.28 -12.89
C GLY A 244 5.88 17.75 -13.95
N ASP A 245 5.96 17.19 -15.15
CA ASP A 245 5.06 17.52 -16.26
C ASP A 245 3.64 16.94 -16.06
N PHE A 246 3.53 15.75 -15.45
CA PHE A 246 2.24 15.08 -15.20
C PHE A 246 1.61 15.42 -13.84
N TYR A 247 2.39 15.87 -12.87
CA TYR A 247 1.94 16.02 -11.50
C TYR A 247 1.00 17.21 -11.35
N THR A 248 -0.18 16.92 -10.81
CA THR A 248 -1.11 17.94 -10.32
C THR A 248 -1.34 17.71 -8.83
N SER A 249 -1.23 18.79 -8.05
CA SER A 249 -1.46 18.76 -6.60
C SER A 249 -2.96 18.74 -6.30
N ASP A 250 -3.58 17.57 -6.46
CA ASP A 250 -5.04 17.40 -6.32
C ASP A 250 -5.48 16.90 -4.93
N LEU A 251 -4.55 16.63 -4.02
CA LEU A 251 -4.90 16.22 -2.66
C LEU A 251 -5.65 17.35 -1.95
N TYR A 252 -6.88 17.10 -1.52
CA TYR A 252 -7.70 18.09 -0.84
C TYR A 252 -7.01 18.61 0.43
N VAL A 253 -7.03 19.94 0.61
CA VAL A 253 -6.23 20.60 1.66
C VAL A 253 -6.60 20.13 3.08
N ASN A 254 -7.88 19.87 3.35
CA ASN A 254 -8.29 19.39 4.68
C ASN A 254 -7.85 17.94 4.92
N ASP A 255 -7.81 17.11 3.87
CA ASP A 255 -7.28 15.76 3.98
C ASP A 255 -5.78 15.83 4.26
N ALA A 256 -5.06 16.74 3.60
CA ALA A 256 -3.65 17.00 3.89
C ALA A 256 -3.44 17.47 5.35
N ILE A 257 -4.25 18.41 5.86
CA ILE A 257 -4.20 18.83 7.27
C ILE A 257 -4.42 17.65 8.20
N GLN A 258 -5.40 16.79 7.92
CA GLN A 258 -5.65 15.62 8.74
C GLN A 258 -4.51 14.61 8.69
N LEU A 259 -3.92 14.38 7.51
CA LEU A 259 -2.73 13.54 7.34
C LEU A 259 -1.54 14.09 8.11
N GLU A 260 -1.33 15.40 8.09
CA GLU A 260 -0.31 16.06 8.90
C GLU A 260 -0.54 15.81 10.40
N ILE A 261 -1.76 16.00 10.91
CA ILE A 261 -2.08 15.75 12.32
C ILE A 261 -1.83 14.29 12.69
N ASN A 262 -2.37 13.36 11.90
CA ASN A 262 -2.25 11.93 12.15
C ASN A 262 -0.81 11.43 11.99
N SER A 263 0.04 12.17 11.27
CA SER A 263 1.43 11.79 11.09
C SER A 263 2.35 12.06 12.28
N ARG A 264 1.87 12.81 13.29
CA ARG A 264 2.67 13.20 14.46
C ARG A 264 2.98 12.06 15.42
N ASP A 265 2.05 11.11 15.58
CA ASP A 265 2.17 9.95 16.48
C ASP A 265 2.41 8.63 15.71
N PHE A 266 2.76 8.73 14.43
CA PHE A 266 2.84 7.60 13.51
C PHE A 266 3.77 6.48 13.99
N LEU A 267 4.95 6.81 14.53
CA LEU A 267 5.91 5.82 15.03
C LEU A 267 5.36 5.05 16.23
N GLN A 268 4.73 5.74 17.17
CA GLN A 268 4.10 5.13 18.34
C GLN A 268 2.99 4.17 17.92
N ARG A 269 2.08 4.62 17.04
CA ARG A 269 1.01 3.77 16.51
C ARG A 269 1.56 2.58 15.74
N ALA A 270 2.55 2.78 14.87
CA ALA A 270 3.17 1.70 14.12
C ALA A 270 3.82 0.64 15.04
N ALA A 271 4.46 1.05 16.14
CA ALA A 271 5.05 0.13 17.11
C ALA A 271 3.98 -0.72 17.80
N GLN A 272 2.89 -0.08 18.23
CA GLN A 272 1.74 -0.77 18.83
C GLN A 272 1.11 -1.77 17.85
N LEU A 273 0.85 -1.34 16.62
CA LEU A 273 0.27 -2.19 15.58
C LEU A 273 1.16 -3.39 15.26
N ASN A 274 2.47 -3.19 15.18
CA ASN A 274 3.46 -4.27 14.99
C ASN A 274 3.39 -5.29 16.13
N SER A 275 3.40 -4.84 17.39
CA SER A 275 3.33 -5.73 18.56
C SER A 275 2.02 -6.52 18.57
N THR A 276 0.89 -5.85 18.41
CA THR A 276 -0.43 -6.50 18.48
C THR A 276 -0.64 -7.49 17.33
N ALA A 277 -0.19 -7.18 16.11
CA ALA A 277 -0.26 -8.12 14.99
C ALA A 277 0.62 -9.35 15.22
N GLU A 278 1.82 -9.15 15.78
CA GLU A 278 2.71 -10.24 16.13
C GLU A 278 2.11 -11.13 17.23
N ASP A 279 1.55 -10.55 18.28
CA ASP A 279 0.92 -11.27 19.38
C ASP A 279 -0.25 -12.13 18.89
N HIS A 280 -1.13 -11.56 18.04
CA HIS A 280 -2.21 -12.31 17.41
C HIS A 280 -1.70 -13.43 16.48
N ALA A 281 -0.67 -13.15 15.67
CA ALA A 281 -0.09 -14.16 14.80
C ALA A 281 0.50 -15.32 15.61
N ASN A 282 1.23 -15.02 16.70
CA ASN A 282 1.79 -16.02 17.60
C ASN A 282 0.71 -16.81 18.33
N TYR A 283 -0.37 -16.17 18.77
CA TYR A 283 -1.50 -16.83 19.41
C TYR A 283 -2.23 -17.79 18.47
N LEU A 284 -2.45 -17.40 17.20
CA LEU A 284 -3.19 -18.20 16.23
C LEU A 284 -2.36 -19.33 15.61
N HIS A 285 -1.03 -19.22 15.60
CA HIS A 285 -0.16 -20.17 14.91
C HIS A 285 -0.26 -21.63 15.42
N PRO A 286 -0.32 -21.91 16.74
CA PRO A 286 -0.52 -23.27 17.24
C PRO A 286 -1.79 -23.92 16.72
N PHE A 287 -2.88 -23.15 16.60
CA PHE A 287 -4.14 -23.64 16.06
C PHE A 287 -4.04 -24.01 14.58
N ALA A 288 -3.14 -23.40 13.80
CA ALA A 288 -2.91 -23.78 12.40
C ALA A 288 -2.21 -25.14 12.24
N SER A 289 -1.55 -25.63 13.30
CA SER A 289 -0.87 -26.92 13.30
C SER A 289 -1.76 -28.06 13.77
N ASP A 290 -2.93 -27.75 14.34
CA ASP A 290 -3.90 -28.72 14.82
C ASP A 290 -4.89 -29.08 13.69
N PRO A 291 -4.91 -30.34 13.21
CA PRO A 291 -5.84 -30.76 12.15
C PRO A 291 -7.32 -30.64 12.53
N SER A 292 -7.65 -30.53 13.82
CA SER A 292 -9.03 -30.38 14.32
C SER A 292 -9.49 -28.92 14.40
N SER A 293 -8.57 -27.98 14.21
CA SER A 293 -8.84 -26.54 14.25
C SER A 293 -9.52 -26.05 12.97
N VAL A 294 -10.34 -25.00 13.11
CA VAL A 294 -10.93 -24.26 11.98
C VAL A 294 -9.95 -23.30 11.31
N VAL A 295 -8.77 -23.09 11.91
CA VAL A 295 -7.68 -22.30 11.37
C VAL A 295 -6.74 -23.22 10.61
N ASN A 296 -6.68 -23.08 9.29
CA ASN A 296 -5.87 -23.93 8.42
C ASN A 296 -4.45 -23.37 8.22
N ALA A 297 -4.30 -22.04 8.24
CA ALA A 297 -3.00 -21.38 8.09
C ALA A 297 -3.03 -19.97 8.66
N VAL A 298 -1.87 -19.49 9.11
CA VAL A 298 -1.65 -18.11 9.52
C VAL A 298 -0.43 -17.59 8.77
N HIS A 299 -0.63 -16.58 7.92
CA HIS A 299 0.44 -15.87 7.22
C HIS A 299 0.75 -14.58 7.97
N TYR A 300 2.03 -14.40 8.28
CA TYR A 300 2.61 -13.20 8.89
C TYR A 300 4.09 -13.14 8.49
N PRO A 301 4.68 -11.98 8.09
CA PRO A 301 6.01 -11.97 7.49
C PRO A 301 7.10 -12.61 8.36
N LYS A 302 7.00 -12.48 9.70
CA LYS A 302 7.95 -13.11 10.66
C LYS A 302 8.06 -14.63 10.53
N LYS A 303 6.97 -15.30 10.13
CA LYS A 303 6.85 -16.76 10.00
C LYS A 303 6.84 -17.22 8.54
N SER A 304 6.94 -16.29 7.58
CA SER A 304 7.03 -16.61 6.16
C SER A 304 8.37 -17.26 5.82
N THR A 305 8.40 -18.19 4.87
CA THR A 305 9.68 -18.74 4.37
C THR A 305 10.50 -17.68 3.62
N SER A 306 9.87 -16.58 3.17
CA SER A 306 10.54 -15.40 2.62
C SER A 306 11.06 -14.38 3.67
N VAL A 307 10.99 -14.68 4.97
CA VAL A 307 11.30 -13.73 6.05
C VAL A 307 12.68 -13.07 5.93
N GLN A 308 13.69 -13.78 5.41
CA GLN A 308 15.02 -13.19 5.25
C GLN A 308 15.03 -12.04 4.23
N ARG A 309 14.19 -12.13 3.19
CA ARG A 309 14.00 -11.06 2.20
C ARG A 309 13.33 -9.84 2.82
N TYR A 310 12.35 -10.07 3.70
CA TYR A 310 11.73 -8.99 4.47
C TYR A 310 12.75 -8.33 5.41
N LYS A 311 13.48 -9.13 6.21
CA LYS A 311 14.51 -8.65 7.15
C LYS A 311 15.62 -7.85 6.48
N ALA A 312 16.05 -8.24 5.28
CA ALA A 312 17.04 -7.50 4.50
C ALA A 312 16.58 -6.06 4.16
N ARG A 313 15.29 -5.77 4.32
CA ARG A 313 14.66 -4.48 4.00
C ARG A 313 14.15 -3.75 5.24
N MET A 314 14.28 -4.38 6.42
CA MET A 314 13.95 -3.73 7.67
C MET A 314 14.96 -2.64 7.99
N ARG A 315 14.48 -1.51 8.48
CA ARG A 315 15.34 -0.44 9.01
C ARG A 315 16.02 -0.89 10.29
N GLN A 316 17.12 -0.23 10.64
CA GLN A 316 17.73 -0.46 11.95
C GLN A 316 16.82 0.10 13.05
N ALA A 317 16.81 -0.56 14.20
CA ALA A 317 16.17 -0.03 15.40
C ALA A 317 16.86 1.27 15.84
N THR A 318 16.09 2.15 16.45
CA THR A 318 16.57 3.39 17.07
C THR A 318 15.91 3.55 18.43
N ASP A 319 16.37 4.51 19.22
CA ASP A 319 15.86 4.75 20.59
C ASP A 319 14.34 5.00 20.63
N ASP A 320 13.77 5.58 19.58
CA ASP A 320 12.36 5.95 19.45
C ASP A 320 11.49 4.92 18.70
N PHE A 321 12.07 3.88 18.08
CA PHE A 321 11.29 2.86 17.36
C PHE A 321 12.03 1.55 17.16
N THR A 322 11.34 0.45 17.46
CA THR A 322 11.76 -0.90 17.07
C THR A 322 10.94 -1.36 15.85
N THR A 323 11.63 -1.78 14.80
CA THR A 323 11.01 -2.31 13.58
C THR A 323 10.30 -3.64 13.83
N GLY A 324 9.08 -3.79 13.32
CA GLY A 324 8.30 -5.03 13.40
C GLY A 324 8.08 -5.70 12.04
N TYR A 325 7.01 -6.48 11.90
CA TYR A 325 6.68 -7.19 10.64
C TYR A 325 5.35 -6.70 10.03
N GLY A 326 4.94 -5.48 10.36
CA GLY A 326 3.70 -4.87 9.89
C GLY A 326 2.49 -5.16 10.80
N CYS A 327 1.35 -4.61 10.42
CA CYS A 327 0.10 -4.67 11.19
C CYS A 327 -0.91 -5.71 10.68
N LEU A 328 -0.58 -6.39 9.58
CA LEU A 328 -1.48 -7.26 8.85
C LEU A 328 -1.09 -8.72 9.05
N LEU A 329 -2.08 -9.57 9.33
CA LEU A 329 -1.96 -11.02 9.24
C LEU A 329 -3.12 -11.60 8.39
N THR A 330 -2.87 -12.75 7.77
CA THR A 330 -3.89 -13.49 7.03
C THR A 330 -4.15 -14.81 7.70
N VAL A 331 -5.41 -15.09 8.04
CA VAL A 331 -5.86 -16.35 8.60
C VAL A 331 -6.66 -17.09 7.53
N ALA A 332 -6.15 -18.23 7.06
CA ALA A 332 -6.93 -19.16 6.27
C ALA A 332 -7.83 -19.95 7.22
N SER A 333 -9.14 -19.77 7.12
CA SER A 333 -10.11 -20.34 8.05
C SER A 333 -11.48 -20.48 7.39
N ALA A 334 -12.35 -21.29 8.02
CA ALA A 334 -13.76 -21.41 7.66
C ALA A 334 -14.53 -20.11 7.94
N SER A 335 -15.68 -19.91 7.27
CA SER A 335 -16.56 -18.75 7.49
C SER A 335 -16.96 -18.58 8.96
N VAL A 336 -17.15 -19.70 9.67
CA VAL A 336 -17.47 -19.73 11.11
C VAL A 336 -16.47 -18.90 11.94
N PHE A 337 -15.18 -18.94 11.64
CA PHE A 337 -14.18 -18.14 12.35
C PHE A 337 -14.36 -16.64 12.08
N PHE A 338 -14.65 -16.26 10.84
CA PHE A 338 -14.93 -14.85 10.49
C PHE A 338 -16.21 -14.36 11.19
N ASP A 339 -17.28 -15.16 11.15
CA ASP A 339 -18.61 -14.80 11.65
C ASP A 339 -18.63 -14.64 13.17
N ASN A 340 -17.76 -15.37 13.90
CA ASN A 340 -17.64 -15.29 15.35
C ASN A 340 -16.55 -14.33 15.86
N LEU A 341 -15.78 -13.71 14.97
CA LEU A 341 -14.73 -12.78 15.38
C LEU A 341 -15.32 -11.40 15.70
N ASP A 342 -15.35 -11.04 16.98
CA ASP A 342 -15.88 -9.76 17.50
C ASP A 342 -14.90 -8.60 17.26
N VAL A 343 -14.76 -8.22 16.00
CA VAL A 343 -13.97 -7.07 15.54
C VAL A 343 -14.74 -6.36 14.43
N ARG A 344 -14.34 -5.14 14.10
CA ARG A 344 -14.99 -4.38 13.04
C ARG A 344 -14.78 -5.07 11.69
N LYS A 345 -15.85 -5.26 10.93
CA LYS A 345 -15.81 -5.91 9.62
C LYS A 345 -15.84 -4.86 8.53
N GLY A 346 -14.90 -4.89 7.60
CA GLY A 346 -14.88 -3.94 6.51
C GLY A 346 -13.66 -4.05 5.63
N PRO A 347 -13.73 -3.50 4.41
CA PRO A 347 -12.55 -3.29 3.60
C PRO A 347 -11.67 -2.19 4.21
N SER A 348 -10.36 -2.22 3.90
CA SER A 348 -9.30 -1.29 4.37
C SER A 348 -8.37 -1.90 5.44
N LEU A 349 -7.27 -1.19 5.70
CA LEU A 349 -6.16 -1.57 6.59
C LEU A 349 -5.53 -0.31 7.20
N GLY A 350 -4.71 -0.49 8.24
CA GLY A 350 -3.96 0.61 8.88
C GLY A 350 -4.75 1.50 9.83
N ALA A 351 -6.00 1.15 10.14
CA ALA A 351 -6.82 1.88 11.10
C ALA A 351 -6.32 1.73 12.54
N HIS A 352 -6.76 2.62 13.43
CA HIS A 352 -6.53 2.50 14.87
C HIS A 352 -7.35 1.37 15.50
N ILE A 353 -8.40 0.88 14.82
CA ILE A 353 -9.24 -0.23 15.22
C ILE A 353 -8.88 -1.53 14.50
N THR A 354 -9.11 -2.68 15.15
CA THR A 354 -8.94 -4.00 14.54
C THR A 354 -10.01 -4.22 13.47
N LEU A 355 -9.58 -4.50 12.25
CA LEU A 355 -10.45 -4.75 11.10
C LEU A 355 -10.33 -6.21 10.64
N ALA A 356 -11.43 -6.79 10.19
CA ALA A 356 -11.43 -8.10 9.54
C ALA A 356 -12.18 -8.07 8.21
N GLN A 357 -11.57 -8.67 7.19
CA GLN A 357 -12.14 -8.77 5.85
C GLN A 357 -12.07 -10.21 5.31
N PRO A 358 -13.15 -10.75 4.72
CA PRO A 358 -13.09 -12.01 3.99
C PRO A 358 -12.48 -11.75 2.60
N TYR A 359 -11.19 -11.40 2.55
CA TYR A 359 -10.48 -10.85 1.39
C TYR A 359 -10.83 -11.53 0.06
N VAL A 360 -10.55 -12.84 -0.06
CA VAL A 360 -10.84 -13.63 -1.28
C VAL A 360 -12.31 -13.56 -1.69
N GLN A 361 -13.25 -13.55 -0.74
CA GLN A 361 -14.68 -13.48 -1.04
C GLN A 361 -15.12 -12.10 -1.53
N MET A 362 -14.40 -11.03 -1.20
CA MET A 362 -14.72 -9.68 -1.68
C MET A 362 -13.97 -9.33 -2.96
N VAL A 363 -12.71 -9.74 -3.05
CA VAL A 363 -11.76 -9.33 -4.09
C VAL A 363 -11.80 -10.25 -5.31
N LEU A 364 -11.92 -11.58 -5.09
CA LEU A 364 -11.81 -12.59 -6.15
C LEU A 364 -13.16 -13.23 -6.51
N GLN A 365 -14.28 -12.50 -6.35
CA GLN A 365 -15.63 -13.03 -6.58
C GLN A 365 -15.81 -13.71 -7.94
N LYS A 366 -15.20 -13.15 -9.00
CA LYS A 366 -15.31 -13.68 -10.38
C LYS A 366 -14.47 -14.93 -10.65
N GLN A 367 -13.55 -15.28 -9.75
CA GLN A 367 -12.67 -16.44 -9.89
C GLN A 367 -13.20 -17.67 -9.12
N LYS A 368 -14.32 -17.52 -8.41
CA LYS A 368 -15.11 -18.64 -7.88
C LYS A 368 -15.86 -19.28 -9.05
N LYS A 369 -15.25 -20.29 -9.69
CA LYS A 369 -15.98 -21.23 -10.54
C LYS A 369 -16.36 -22.45 -9.73
#